data_AF-A0A833T9R3-F1
#
_entry.id   AF-A0A833T9R3-F1
#
_cell.length_a   1.000
_cell.length_b   1.000
_cell.length_c   1.000
_cell.angle_alpha   90.00
_cell.angle_beta   90.00
_cell.angle_gamma   90.00
#
_symmetry.space_group_name_H-M   'P 1'
#
loop_
_entity.id
_entity.type
_entity.pdbx_description
1 polymer ?
#
loop_
_entity_poly.entity_id
_entity_poly.type
_entity_poly.pdbx_seq_one_letter_code
_entity_poly.pdbx_strand_id
1 'polypeptide(L)'
;MLIVPTPKQRRDRKLAKQRVARVFREGGDWKLAAIHKDVSYHTARHVVLDGASCQNREGGAGVRPSGVKKTVEVMAKLEEYIIED
;
A
#
# COMPACT_ATOMS: atom_id res chain seq x y z
N MET A 1 12.47 -13.57 17.65
CA MET A 1 13.38 -12.50 17.19
C MET A 1 12.83 -11.94 15.88
N LEU A 2 12.39 -10.68 15.82
CA LEU A 2 11.87 -10.09 14.58
C LEU A 2 13.06 -9.68 13.71
N ILE A 3 13.24 -10.34 12.56
CA ILE A 3 14.23 -9.93 11.57
C ILE A 3 13.70 -8.66 10.89
N VAL A 4 14.28 -7.52 11.23
CA VAL A 4 13.94 -6.25 10.58
C VAL A 4 14.78 -6.11 9.31
N PRO A 5 14.16 -6.04 8.12
CA PRO A 5 14.91 -5.88 6.88
C PRO A 5 15.60 -4.52 6.85
N THR A 6 16.86 -4.54 6.43
CA THR A 6 17.72 -3.35 6.27
C THR A 6 17.11 -2.36 5.28
N PRO A 7 17.48 -1.06 5.35
CA PRO A 7 17.02 -0.07 4.37
C PRO A 7 17.32 -0.47 2.92
N LYS A 8 18.47 -1.10 2.65
CA LYS A 8 18.84 -1.60 1.33
C LYS A 8 17.86 -2.68 0.84
N GLN A 9 17.60 -3.71 1.66
CA GLN A 9 16.64 -4.76 1.33
C GLN A 9 15.23 -4.21 1.07
N ARG A 10 14.81 -3.18 1.82
CA ARG A 10 13.52 -2.52 1.59
C ARG A 10 13.47 -1.81 0.23
N ARG A 11 14.55 -1.12 -0.15
CA ARG A 11 14.67 -0.44 -1.46
C ARG A 11 14.68 -1.45 -2.60
N ASP A 12 15.48 -2.51 -2.49
CA ASP A 12 15.59 -3.56 -3.50
C ASP A 12 14.23 -4.24 -3.74
N ARG A 13 13.52 -4.57 -2.64
CA ARG A 13 12.16 -5.11 -2.71
C ARG A 13 11.17 -4.14 -3.36
N LYS A 14 11.29 -2.82 -3.11
CA LYS A 14 10.45 -1.81 -3.76
C LYS A 14 10.72 -1.74 -5.26
N LEU A 15 11.99 -1.74 -5.66
CA LEU A 15 12.39 -1.72 -7.07
C LEU A 15 11.94 -2.98 -7.81
N ALA A 16 12.04 -4.15 -7.18
CA ALA A 16 11.52 -5.41 -7.70
C ALA A 16 10.02 -5.33 -8.04
N LYS A 17 9.21 -4.83 -7.10
CA LYS A 17 7.76 -4.61 -7.31
C LYS A 17 7.48 -3.61 -8.44
N GLN A 18 8.23 -2.50 -8.50
CA GLN A 18 8.07 -1.50 -9.56
C GLN A 18 8.34 -2.07 -10.95
N ARG A 19 9.33 -2.96 -11.09
CA ARG A 19 9.63 -3.63 -12.36
C ARG A 19 8.49 -4.56 -12.80
N VAL A 20 7.94 -5.35 -11.89
CA VAL A 20 6.76 -6.20 -12.17
C VAL A 20 5.57 -5.35 -12.64
N ALA A 21 5.27 -4.25 -11.93
CA ALA A 21 4.20 -3.33 -12.32
C ALA A 21 4.45 -2.68 -13.68
N ARG A 22 5.70 -2.34 -14.00
CA ARG A 22 6.06 -1.74 -15.29
C ARG A 22 5.82 -2.72 -16.43
N VAL A 23 6.32 -3.95 -16.31
CA VAL A 23 6.14 -5.00 -17.33
C VAL A 23 4.65 -5.26 -17.60
N PHE A 24 3.83 -5.31 -16.55
CA PHE A 24 2.37 -5.43 -16.72
C PHE A 24 1.77 -4.28 -17.51
N ARG A 25 2.11 -3.02 -17.18
CA ARG A 25 1.60 -1.84 -17.89
C ARG A 25 2.03 -1.78 -19.35
N GLU A 26 3.22 -2.30 -19.65
CA GLU A 26 3.76 -2.42 -21.01
C GLU A 26 3.17 -3.63 -21.77
N GLY A 27 2.24 -4.40 -21.17
CA GLY A 27 1.60 -5.56 -21.78
C GLY A 27 2.46 -6.83 -21.79
N GLY A 28 3.59 -6.83 -21.08
CA GLY A 28 4.52 -7.95 -21.02
C GLY A 28 4.18 -9.00 -19.95
N ASP A 29 4.95 -10.10 -19.96
CA ASP A 29 4.79 -11.19 -18.99
C ASP A 29 5.33 -10.80 -17.60
N TRP A 30 4.43 -10.25 -16.80
CA TRP A 30 4.71 -9.85 -15.42
C TRP A 30 4.96 -11.04 -14.48
N LYS A 31 4.50 -12.26 -14.81
CA LYS A 31 4.77 -13.46 -14.00
C LYS A 31 6.24 -13.87 -14.17
N LEU A 32 6.75 -13.83 -15.39
CA LEU A 32 8.17 -14.06 -15.66
C LEU A 32 9.04 -12.99 -14.99
N ALA A 33 8.63 -11.72 -15.03
CA ALA A 33 9.32 -10.64 -14.32
C ALA A 33 9.36 -10.85 -12.80
N ALA A 34 8.30 -11.42 -12.21
CA ALA A 34 8.24 -11.74 -10.79
C ALA A 34 9.22 -12.85 -10.41
N ILE A 35 9.30 -13.92 -11.22
CA ILE A 35 10.29 -14.99 -11.03
C ILE A 35 11.71 -14.43 -11.06
N HIS A 36 12.04 -13.61 -12.07
CA HIS A 36 13.37 -13.03 -12.21
C HIS A 36 13.73 -12.01 -11.11
N LYS A 37 12.74 -11.49 -10.38
CA LYS A 37 12.95 -10.56 -9.27
C LYS A 37 12.69 -11.16 -7.90
N ASP A 38 12.54 -12.48 -7.84
CA ASP A 38 12.25 -13.23 -6.61
C ASP A 38 11.06 -12.62 -5.84
N VAL A 39 10.04 -12.19 -6.59
CA VAL A 39 8.79 -11.68 -6.04
C VAL A 39 7.79 -12.82 -6.06
N SER A 40 7.26 -13.18 -4.88
CA SER A 40 6.25 -14.23 -4.80
C SER A 40 5.05 -13.92 -5.69
N TYR A 41 4.48 -14.96 -6.32
CA TYR A 41 3.33 -14.83 -7.21
C TYR A 41 2.19 -14.01 -6.58
N HIS A 42 1.86 -14.27 -5.31
CA HIS A 42 0.84 -13.54 -4.57
C HIS A 42 1.16 -12.03 -4.49
N THR A 43 2.41 -11.68 -4.17
CA THR A 43 2.86 -10.28 -4.12
C THR A 43 2.82 -9.62 -5.49
N ALA A 44 3.26 -10.33 -6.52
CA ALA A 44 3.25 -9.84 -7.90
C ALA A 44 1.82 -9.59 -8.40
N ARG A 45 0.90 -10.53 -8.12
CA ARG A 45 -0.53 -10.40 -8.45
C ARG A 45 -1.13 -9.18 -7.76
N HIS A 46 -0.86 -8.96 -6.47
CA HIS A 46 -1.33 -7.76 -5.78
C HIS A 46 -0.80 -6.47 -6.41
N VAL A 47 0.50 -6.41 -6.70
CA VAL A 47 1.12 -5.23 -7.33
C VAL A 47 0.47 -4.88 -8.66
N VAL A 48 0.17 -5.90 -9.46
CA VAL A 48 -0.49 -5.74 -10.76
C VAL A 48 -1.96 -5.34 -10.62
N LEU A 49 -2.71 -5.98 -9.72
CA LEU A 49 -4.13 -5.68 -9.50
C LEU A 49 -4.33 -4.31 -8.83
N ASP A 50 -3.55 -3.98 -7.80
CA ASP A 50 -3.59 -2.68 -7.16
C ASP A 50 -3.18 -1.58 -8.16
N GLY A 51 -2.14 -1.81 -8.96
CA GLY A 51 -1.72 -0.91 -10.02
C GLY A 51 -2.77 -0.71 -11.13
N ALA A 52 -3.50 -1.77 -11.51
CA ALA A 52 -4.61 -1.70 -12.46
C ALA A 52 -5.83 -0.97 -11.88
N SER A 53 -6.07 -1.10 -10.57
CA SER A 53 -7.13 -0.35 -9.88
C SER A 53 -6.84 1.16 -9.83
N CYS A 54 -5.56 1.55 -9.87
CA CYS A 54 -5.15 2.96 -9.97
C CYS A 54 -5.27 3.53 -11.39
N GLN A 55 -5.29 2.70 -12.45
CA GLN A 55 -5.53 3.17 -13.82
C GLN A 55 -6.99 3.57 -14.05
N ASN A 56 -7.90 3.11 -13.21
CA ASN A 56 -9.34 3.45 -13.26
C ASN A 56 -9.72 4.57 -12.29
N ARG A 57 -8.75 5.31 -11.73
CA ARG A 57 -9.00 6.40 -10.77
C ARG A 57 -8.32 7.69 -11.19
N GLU A 58 -8.60 8.15 -12.41
CA GLU A 58 -8.72 9.59 -12.65
C GLU A 58 -10.01 10.06 -11.95
N GLY A 59 -9.94 10.20 -10.64
CA GLY A 59 -11.08 10.59 -9.81
C GLY A 59 -11.05 9.92 -8.44
N GLY A 60 -10.60 10.67 -7.44
CA GLY A 60 -10.88 10.38 -6.04
C GLY A 60 -10.14 9.16 -5.48
N ALA A 61 -8.92 9.39 -5.00
CA ALA A 61 -8.40 8.63 -3.88
C ALA A 61 -9.31 8.89 -2.68
N GLY A 62 -10.40 8.11 -2.57
CA GLY A 62 -11.25 8.10 -1.39
C GLY A 62 -10.35 7.81 -0.19
N VAL A 63 -10.17 8.83 0.65
CA VAL A 63 -9.76 8.68 2.04
C VAL A 63 -10.44 7.42 2.54
N ARG A 64 -9.69 6.39 2.92
CA ARG A 64 -10.29 5.30 3.67
C ARG A 64 -10.58 5.91 5.04
N PRO A 65 -11.84 6.17 5.45
CA PRO A 65 -12.06 6.59 6.80
C PRO A 65 -11.60 5.44 7.69
N SER A 66 -10.53 5.64 8.45
CA SER A 66 -10.28 4.80 9.61
C SER A 66 -11.36 5.16 10.63
N GLY A 67 -12.52 4.54 10.51
CA GLY A 67 -13.60 4.69 11.48
C GLY A 67 -13.20 4.02 12.79
N VAL A 68 -12.33 4.66 13.57
CA VAL A 68 -12.17 4.31 14.99
C VAL A 68 -13.48 4.72 15.65
N LYS A 69 -14.29 3.75 16.08
CA LYS A 69 -15.51 4.03 16.84
C LYS A 69 -15.14 4.80 18.10
N LYS A 70 -15.47 6.08 18.13
CA LYS A 70 -15.30 6.96 19.28
C LYS A 70 -16.54 6.81 20.16
N THR A 71 -16.38 6.45 21.42
CA THR A 71 -17.50 6.40 22.37
C THR A 71 -17.86 7.81 22.83
N VAL A 72 -19.11 8.02 23.26
CA VAL A 72 -19.61 9.32 23.75
C VAL A 72 -18.75 9.84 24.91
N GLU A 73 -18.30 8.97 25.80
CA GLU A 73 -17.39 9.34 26.90
C GLU A 73 -16.04 9.89 26.40
N VAL A 74 -15.48 9.27 25.35
CA VAL A 74 -14.21 9.72 24.78
C VAL A 74 -14.41 11.01 23.97
N MET A 75 -15.59 11.27 23.40
CA MET A 75 -15.91 12.59 22.80
C MET A 75 -15.99 13.68 23.86
N ALA A 76 -16.78 13.46 24.92
CA ALA A 76 -16.99 14.43 25.98
C ALA A 76 -15.66 14.83 26.65
N LYS A 77 -14.79 13.84 26.90
CA LYS A 77 -13.46 14.09 27.46
C LYS A 77 -12.54 14.85 26.50
N LEU A 78 -12.69 14.68 25.18
CA LEU A 78 -11.92 15.45 24.20
C LEU A 78 -12.41 16.91 24.10
N GLU A 79 -13.72 17.13 24.19
CA GLU A 79 -14.31 18.48 24.19
C GLU A 79 -13.88 19.30 25.41
N GLU A 80 -13.71 18.67 26.58
CA GLU A 80 -13.17 19.31 27.79
C GLU A 80 -11.76 19.89 27.56
N TYR A 81 -10.92 19.24 26.75
CA TYR A 81 -9.57 19.74 26.42
C TYR A 81 -9.54 20.77 25.29
N ILE A 82 -10.65 21.03 24.60
CA ILE A 82 -10.72 21.95 23.45
C ILE A 82 -11.17 23.37 23.89
N ILE A 83 -11.59 23.55 25.15
CA ILE A 83 -11.99 24.86 25.68
C ILE A 83 -10.86 25.44 26.54
N GLU A 84 -9.90 26.10 25.87
CA GLU A 84 -9.16 27.25 26.42
C GLU A 84 -8.46 28.02 25.27
N ASP A 85 -9.23 28.86 24.57
CA ASP A 85 -8.91 30.27 24.22
C ASP A 85 -10.15 30.98 23.64
#